data_AF-A0AAU2MLL2-F1
#
_entry.id   AF-A0AAU2MLL2-F1
#
_cell.length_a   1.000
_cell.length_b   1.000
_cell.length_c   1.000
_cell.angle_alpha   90.00
_cell.angle_beta   90.00
_cell.angle_gamma   90.00
#
_symmetry.space_group_name_H-M   'P 1'
#
loop_
_entity.id
_entity.type
_entity.pdbx_description
1 polymer ?
#
loop_
_entity_poly.entity_id
_entity_poly.type
_entity_poly.pdbx_seq_one_letter_code
_entity_poly.pdbx_strand_id
1 'polypeptide(L)'
;MRAGTKPPTAPEAEAGAQDVLAELQRLRTRLPLLSGALVAGVDGVVLAHDTPDVAVERVAALTAAALGVATRMTEATGRGGFDELLVRGESGCVASYAAGPSAVLTLLTEDRIDAGALHIEGHRAGTRIGELIDAASRRAARPAPPALSAQQRPRTQPPQPSQRQPPNLGPLPSQQQPPRPGPLPPRS
;
A
#
# COMPACT_ATOMS: atom_id res chain seq x y z
N MET A 1 12.64 -9.32 19.88
CA MET A 1 13.34 -8.27 19.09
C MET A 1 12.58 -8.10 17.77
N ARG A 2 12.46 -6.83 17.34
CA ARG A 2 11.40 -6.28 16.47
C ARG A 2 11.36 -6.93 15.08
N ALA A 3 10.17 -7.44 14.69
CA ALA A 3 9.87 -7.74 13.30
C ALA A 3 9.78 -6.41 12.54
N GLY A 4 10.69 -6.20 11.61
CA GLY A 4 10.64 -5.07 10.69
C GLY A 4 9.47 -5.26 9.73
N THR A 5 8.36 -4.58 10.00
CA THR A 5 7.36 -4.26 8.99
C THR A 5 8.07 -3.40 7.95
N LYS A 6 8.46 -4.00 6.82
CA LYS A 6 8.90 -3.23 5.66
C LYS A 6 7.75 -2.25 5.34
N PRO A 7 8.01 -0.94 5.23
CA PRO A 7 6.97 0.01 4.83
C PRO A 7 6.38 -0.43 3.49
N PRO A 8 5.06 -0.29 3.28
CA PRO A 8 4.45 -0.54 1.99
C PRO A 8 5.21 0.31 0.95
N THR A 9 5.60 -0.33 -0.14
CA THR A 9 6.34 0.31 -1.23
C THR A 9 5.50 1.48 -1.77
N ALA A 10 6.10 2.67 -1.77
CA ALA A 10 5.51 3.95 -2.17
C ALA A 10 4.63 3.96 -3.45
N PRO A 11 4.87 3.18 -4.53
CA PRO A 11 4.05 3.31 -5.74
C PRO A 11 2.60 2.82 -5.60
N GLU A 12 2.26 2.02 -4.58
CA GLU A 12 0.89 1.47 -4.42
C GLU A 12 -0.05 2.39 -3.64
N ALA A 13 0.49 3.13 -2.67
CA ALA A 13 -0.25 4.17 -1.96
C ALA A 13 -0.48 5.39 -2.87
N GLU A 14 0.51 5.72 -3.71
CA GLU A 14 0.42 6.76 -4.72
C GLU A 14 -0.62 6.44 -5.82
N ALA A 15 -0.74 5.17 -6.24
CA ALA A 15 -1.74 4.77 -7.23
C ALA A 15 -3.19 4.99 -6.76
N GLY A 16 -3.50 4.73 -5.49
CA GLY A 16 -4.81 5.03 -4.92
C GLY A 16 -5.11 6.53 -4.90
N ALA A 17 -4.12 7.35 -4.53
CA ALA A 17 -4.26 8.81 -4.55
C ALA A 17 -4.46 9.36 -5.98
N GLN A 18 -3.78 8.78 -6.97
CA GLN A 18 -3.94 9.14 -8.39
C GLN A 18 -5.35 8.82 -8.91
N ASP A 19 -5.88 7.64 -8.60
CA ASP A 19 -7.25 7.26 -8.98
C ASP A 19 -8.29 8.22 -8.38
N VAL A 20 -8.12 8.59 -7.11
CA VAL A 20 -8.98 9.55 -6.41
C VAL A 20 -8.87 10.94 -7.04
N LEU A 21 -7.66 11.42 -7.31
CA LEU A 21 -7.43 12.70 -7.97
C LEU A 21 -8.11 12.75 -9.36
N ALA A 22 -8.01 11.67 -10.14
CA ALA A 22 -8.69 11.58 -11.43
C ALA A 22 -10.22 11.65 -11.27
N GLU A 23 -10.78 11.12 -10.19
CA GLU A 23 -12.23 11.27 -9.93
C GLU A 23 -12.61 12.69 -9.51
N LEU A 24 -11.77 13.39 -8.73
CA LEU A 24 -11.99 14.80 -8.40
C LEU A 24 -12.01 15.68 -9.65
N GLN A 25 -11.07 15.46 -10.58
CA GLN A 25 -11.02 16.18 -11.86
C GLN A 25 -12.26 15.91 -12.72
N ARG A 26 -12.73 14.65 -12.75
CA ARG A 26 -13.98 14.28 -13.41
C ARG A 26 -15.18 14.97 -12.77
N LEU A 27 -15.22 15.07 -11.44
CA LEU A 27 -16.28 15.77 -10.71
C LEU A 27 -16.30 17.27 -11.05
N ARG A 28 -15.14 17.94 -11.09
CA ARG A 28 -15.06 19.35 -11.51
C ARG A 28 -15.54 19.59 -12.94
N THR A 29 -15.36 18.60 -13.82
CA THR A 29 -15.89 18.67 -15.19
C THR A 29 -17.42 18.58 -15.21
N ARG A 30 -18.03 17.82 -14.28
CA ARG A 30 -19.50 17.68 -14.13
C ARG A 30 -20.14 18.85 -13.38
N LEU A 31 -19.39 19.50 -12.49
CA LEU A 31 -19.82 20.65 -11.70
C LEU A 31 -18.87 21.85 -11.90
N PRO A 32 -19.07 22.66 -12.96
CA PRO A 32 -18.18 23.78 -13.28
C PRO A 32 -18.10 24.88 -12.21
N LEU A 33 -19.08 24.95 -11.30
CA LEU A 33 -19.12 25.91 -10.18
C LEU A 33 -18.36 25.44 -8.93
N LEU A 34 -17.67 24.29 -9.00
CA LEU A 34 -16.74 23.87 -7.95
C LEU A 34 -15.46 24.69 -8.02
N SER A 35 -15.23 25.49 -6.97
CA SER A 35 -13.97 26.20 -6.77
C SER A 35 -12.86 25.26 -6.30
N GLY A 36 -13.21 24.16 -5.63
CA GLY A 36 -12.25 23.16 -5.20
C GLY A 36 -12.87 21.86 -4.68
N ALA A 37 -12.06 20.81 -4.61
CA ALA A 37 -12.43 19.57 -3.96
C ALA A 37 -11.22 18.94 -3.27
N LEU A 38 -11.44 18.24 -2.17
CA LEU A 38 -10.44 17.41 -1.52
C LEU A 38 -11.05 16.15 -0.92
N VAL A 39 -10.21 15.14 -0.73
CA VAL A 39 -10.55 13.93 0.02
C VAL A 39 -9.57 13.82 1.17
N ALA A 40 -10.10 13.63 2.37
CA ALA A 40 -9.31 13.44 3.57
C ALA A 40 -9.77 12.19 4.32
N GLY A 41 -8.88 11.62 5.12
CA GLY A 41 -9.24 10.64 6.11
C GLY A 41 -10.12 11.24 7.21
N VAL A 42 -10.81 10.38 7.96
CA VAL A 42 -11.58 10.78 9.15
C VAL A 42 -10.71 11.38 10.26
N ASP A 43 -9.39 11.22 10.16
CA ASP A 43 -8.35 11.80 11.01
C ASP A 43 -7.88 13.20 10.54
N GLY A 44 -8.35 13.67 9.38
CA GLY A 44 -7.96 14.95 8.80
C GLY A 44 -6.69 14.91 7.96
N VAL A 45 -6.16 13.72 7.64
CA VAL A 45 -5.02 13.57 6.72
C VAL A 45 -5.52 13.66 5.27
N VAL A 46 -4.94 14.55 4.47
CA VAL A 46 -5.29 14.72 3.06
C VAL A 46 -4.82 13.50 2.25
N LEU A 47 -5.74 12.92 1.46
CA LEU A 47 -5.46 11.81 0.54
C LEU A 47 -5.25 12.30 -0.90
N ALA A 48 -6.08 13.25 -1.34
CA ALA A 48 -5.99 13.88 -2.65
C ALA A 48 -6.72 15.23 -2.65
N HIS A 49 -6.33 16.16 -3.51
CA HIS A 49 -7.03 17.43 -3.68
C HIS A 49 -6.92 17.97 -5.10
N ASP A 50 -7.96 18.68 -5.52
CA ASP A 50 -8.05 19.46 -6.76
C ASP A 50 -8.68 20.82 -6.41
N THR A 51 -7.85 21.69 -5.83
CA THR A 51 -8.24 23.05 -5.42
C THR A 51 -7.04 23.98 -5.53
N PRO A 52 -7.16 25.12 -6.22
CA PRO A 52 -6.18 26.20 -6.12
C PRO A 52 -6.38 26.99 -4.82
N ASP A 53 -5.30 27.56 -4.28
CA ASP A 53 -5.32 28.67 -3.31
C ASP A 53 -6.03 28.44 -1.96
N VAL A 54 -6.19 27.18 -1.53
CA VAL A 54 -6.77 26.82 -0.23
C VAL A 54 -5.73 26.08 0.61
N ALA A 55 -5.67 26.40 1.91
CA ALA A 55 -4.88 25.65 2.88
C ALA A 55 -5.55 24.28 3.14
N VAL A 56 -5.25 23.30 2.28
CA VAL A 56 -5.94 21.99 2.23
C VAL A 56 -5.84 21.23 3.55
N GLU A 57 -4.71 21.33 4.25
CA GLU A 57 -4.50 20.68 5.56
C GLU A 57 -5.42 21.28 6.62
N ARG A 58 -5.63 22.60 6.58
CA ARG A 58 -6.55 23.29 7.49
C ARG A 58 -7.99 22.87 7.21
N VAL A 59 -8.38 22.82 5.94
CA VAL A 59 -9.74 22.39 5.57
C VAL A 59 -9.97 20.95 5.96
N ALA A 60 -9.04 20.05 5.69
CA ALA A 60 -9.14 18.64 6.09
C ALA A 60 -9.29 18.46 7.60
N ALA A 61 -8.49 19.18 8.40
CA ALA A 61 -8.59 19.13 9.86
C ALA A 61 -9.96 19.65 10.36
N LEU A 62 -10.45 20.76 9.79
CA LEU A 62 -11.76 21.32 10.12
C LEU A 62 -12.90 20.37 9.71
N THR A 63 -12.82 19.76 8.52
CA THR A 63 -13.78 18.75 8.06
C THR A 63 -13.79 17.56 9.01
N ALA A 64 -12.63 17.04 9.43
CA ALA A 64 -12.55 15.91 10.35
C ALA A 64 -13.18 16.23 11.71
N ALA A 65 -12.93 17.44 12.24
CA ALA A 65 -13.59 17.91 13.46
C ALA A 65 -15.11 18.02 13.29
N ALA A 66 -15.56 18.61 12.18
CA ALA A 66 -16.99 18.77 11.88
C ALA A 66 -17.69 17.41 11.68
N LEU A 67 -17.03 16.46 11.01
CA LEU A 67 -17.49 15.09 10.84
C LEU A 67 -17.67 14.41 12.20
N GLY A 68 -16.69 14.55 13.11
CA GLY A 68 -16.79 14.00 14.47
C GLY A 68 -18.00 14.55 15.25
N VAL A 69 -18.34 15.83 15.06
CA VAL A 69 -19.55 16.42 15.65
C VAL A 69 -20.82 15.89 14.96
N ALA A 70 -20.83 15.87 13.62
CA ALA A 70 -21.97 15.42 12.82
C ALA A 70 -22.35 13.97 13.14
N THR A 71 -21.38 13.05 13.16
CA THR A 71 -21.60 11.63 13.50
C THR A 71 -22.18 11.46 14.90
N ARG A 72 -21.65 12.17 15.91
CA ARG A 72 -22.21 12.11 17.27
C ARG A 72 -23.63 12.67 17.33
N MET A 73 -23.92 13.70 16.55
CA MET A 73 -25.25 14.29 16.46
C MET A 73 -26.24 13.34 15.80
N THR A 74 -25.87 12.66 14.71
CA THR A 74 -26.74 11.66 14.06
C THR A 74 -26.99 10.47 14.96
N GLU A 75 -25.98 10.00 15.70
CA GLU A 75 -26.11 8.96 16.72
C GLU A 75 -27.05 9.39 17.85
N ALA A 76 -26.80 10.55 18.46
CA ALA A 76 -27.59 11.05 19.59
C ALA A 76 -29.07 11.31 19.25
N THR A 77 -29.36 11.59 17.97
CA THR A 77 -30.72 11.85 17.48
C THR A 77 -31.38 10.64 16.81
N GLY A 78 -30.73 9.48 16.81
CA GLY A 78 -31.24 8.24 16.22
C GLY A 78 -31.39 8.29 14.70
N ARG A 79 -30.55 9.07 14.00
CA ARG A 79 -30.58 9.26 12.54
C ARG A 79 -29.63 8.32 11.79
N GLY A 80 -28.87 7.50 12.50
CA GLY A 80 -27.93 6.54 11.91
C GLY A 80 -26.56 7.16 11.63
N GLY A 81 -25.90 6.68 10.57
CA GLY A 81 -24.58 7.12 10.16
C GLY A 81 -24.58 8.54 9.58
N PHE A 82 -23.37 9.08 9.39
CA PHE A 82 -23.17 10.31 8.66
C PHE A 82 -23.26 10.07 7.15
N ASP A 83 -24.12 10.84 6.46
CA ASP A 83 -24.21 10.84 4.99
C ASP A 83 -23.61 12.12 4.38
N GLU A 84 -24.07 13.29 4.84
CA GLU A 84 -23.66 14.60 4.31
C GLU A 84 -23.68 15.70 5.40
N LEU A 85 -22.78 16.69 5.25
CA LEU A 85 -22.80 17.97 5.95
C LEU A 85 -22.74 19.12 4.94
N LEU A 86 -23.62 20.11 5.10
CA LEU A 86 -23.63 21.33 4.30
C LEU A 86 -23.44 22.57 5.17
N VAL A 87 -22.43 23.38 4.86
CA VAL A 87 -22.14 24.66 5.54
C VAL A 87 -22.25 25.79 4.53
N ARG A 88 -23.22 26.68 4.72
CA ARG A 88 -23.41 27.85 3.86
C ARG A 88 -22.76 29.08 4.47
N GLY A 89 -21.93 29.77 3.69
CA GLY A 89 -21.38 31.08 4.01
C GLY A 89 -21.94 32.15 3.07
N GLU A 90 -21.56 33.40 3.30
CA GLU A 90 -22.02 34.54 2.49
C GLU A 90 -21.52 34.49 1.04
N SER A 91 -20.39 33.82 0.79
CA SER A 91 -19.72 33.80 -0.52
C SER A 91 -19.67 32.40 -1.16
N GLY A 92 -20.41 31.43 -0.63
CA GLY A 92 -20.39 30.07 -1.14
C GLY A 92 -20.77 29.02 -0.11
N CYS A 93 -20.41 27.77 -0.42
CA CYS A 93 -20.79 26.65 0.42
C CYS A 93 -19.68 25.59 0.48
N VAL A 94 -19.57 24.95 1.64
CA VAL A 94 -18.74 23.76 1.85
C VAL A 94 -19.69 22.59 2.05
N ALA A 95 -19.58 21.57 1.19
CA ALA A 95 -20.33 20.33 1.31
C ALA A 95 -19.37 19.17 1.58
N SER A 96 -19.68 18.32 2.56
CA SER A 96 -18.88 17.14 2.86
C SER A 96 -19.75 15.88 2.80
N TYR A 97 -19.26 14.85 2.10
CA TYR A 97 -19.96 13.60 1.84
C TYR A 97 -19.13 12.43 2.34
N ALA A 98 -19.79 11.41 2.89
CA ALA A 98 -19.11 10.17 3.25
C ALA A 98 -18.44 9.53 2.00
N ALA A 99 -17.19 9.08 2.15
CA ALA A 99 -16.44 8.39 1.10
C ALA A 99 -15.91 7.06 1.64
N GLY A 100 -16.86 6.14 1.90
CA GLY A 100 -16.58 4.89 2.61
C GLY A 100 -16.32 5.11 4.11
N PRO A 101 -15.79 4.09 4.82
CA PRO A 101 -15.68 4.13 6.28
C PRO A 101 -14.48 4.95 6.80
N SER A 102 -13.51 5.24 5.94
CA SER A 102 -12.22 5.82 6.35
C SER A 102 -11.94 7.20 5.77
N ALA A 103 -12.82 7.75 4.94
CA ALA A 103 -12.59 9.01 4.25
C ALA A 103 -13.86 9.84 4.05
N VAL A 104 -13.65 11.12 3.78
CA VAL A 104 -14.66 12.12 3.51
C VAL A 104 -14.26 12.93 2.28
N LEU A 105 -15.21 13.16 1.38
CA LEU A 105 -15.09 14.08 0.25
C LEU A 105 -15.58 15.45 0.69
N THR A 106 -14.77 16.50 0.55
CA THR A 106 -15.17 17.89 0.78
C THR A 106 -15.13 18.68 -0.53
N LEU A 107 -16.23 19.36 -0.83
CA LEU A 107 -16.44 20.19 -1.99
C LEU A 107 -16.57 21.65 -1.58
N LEU A 108 -15.87 22.52 -2.28
CA LEU A 108 -15.90 23.96 -2.13
C LEU A 108 -16.60 24.56 -3.35
N THR A 109 -17.61 25.37 -3.10
CA THR A 109 -18.42 25.98 -4.16
C THR A 109 -18.52 27.47 -3.94
N GLU A 110 -18.54 28.21 -5.05
CA GLU A 110 -18.89 29.62 -5.03
C GLU A 110 -20.40 29.79 -4.81
N ASP A 111 -20.80 31.02 -4.56
CA ASP A 111 -22.21 31.38 -4.55
C ASP A 111 -22.86 31.02 -5.91
N ARG A 112 -24.11 30.54 -5.86
CA ARG A 112 -24.95 30.10 -7.01
C ARG A 112 -24.89 28.64 -7.46
N ILE A 113 -24.24 27.71 -6.76
CA ILE A 113 -24.39 26.28 -7.12
C ILE A 113 -25.79 25.74 -6.76
N ASP A 114 -26.37 24.94 -7.65
CA ASP A 114 -27.61 24.20 -7.37
C ASP A 114 -27.31 23.11 -6.33
N ALA A 115 -27.94 23.24 -5.15
CA ALA A 115 -27.75 22.31 -4.05
C ALA A 115 -28.23 20.89 -4.38
N GLY A 116 -29.25 20.74 -5.23
CA GLY A 116 -29.73 19.44 -5.69
C GLY A 116 -28.70 18.76 -6.60
N ALA A 117 -28.15 19.51 -7.56
CA ALA A 117 -27.08 19.00 -8.42
C ALA A 117 -25.80 18.66 -7.63
N LEU A 118 -25.43 19.52 -6.68
CA LEU A 118 -24.29 19.29 -5.78
C LEU A 118 -24.48 18.03 -4.94
N HIS A 119 -25.67 17.83 -4.38
CA HIS A 119 -25.99 16.64 -3.60
C HIS A 119 -25.90 15.35 -4.45
N ILE A 120 -26.53 15.34 -5.63
CA ILE A 120 -26.55 14.17 -6.52
C ILE A 120 -25.13 13.79 -6.95
N GLU A 121 -24.36 14.76 -7.46
CA GLU A 121 -23.01 14.52 -7.95
C GLU A 121 -22.00 14.28 -6.82
N GLY A 122 -22.16 14.99 -5.70
CA GLY A 122 -21.33 14.85 -4.51
C GLY A 122 -21.48 13.46 -3.89
N HIS A 123 -22.71 12.98 -3.71
CA HIS A 123 -22.96 11.64 -3.19
C HIS A 123 -22.45 10.55 -4.14
N ARG A 124 -22.69 10.70 -5.45
CA ARG A 124 -22.18 9.77 -6.47
C ARG A 124 -20.65 9.70 -6.44
N ALA A 125 -19.98 10.85 -6.36
CA ALA A 125 -18.52 10.92 -6.29
C ALA A 125 -17.99 10.35 -4.96
N GLY A 126 -18.65 10.64 -3.83
CA GLY A 126 -18.30 10.09 -2.52
C GLY A 126 -18.32 8.56 -2.51
N THR A 127 -19.39 7.95 -3.02
CA THR A 127 -19.48 6.49 -3.18
C THR A 127 -18.33 5.95 -4.03
N ARG A 128 -18.09 6.58 -5.20
CA ARG A 128 -17.02 6.15 -6.11
C ARG A 128 -15.64 6.25 -5.50
N ILE A 129 -15.35 7.34 -4.78
CA ILE A 129 -14.08 7.55 -4.08
C ILE A 129 -13.91 6.52 -2.97
N GLY A 130 -14.97 6.21 -2.22
CA GLY A 130 -14.96 5.15 -1.21
C GLY A 130 -14.55 3.79 -1.81
N GLU A 131 -15.10 3.42 -2.96
CA GLU A 131 -14.70 2.20 -3.69
C GLU A 131 -13.21 2.20 -4.08
N LEU A 132 -12.69 3.34 -4.54
CA LEU A 132 -11.28 3.49 -4.93
C LEU A 132 -10.33 3.32 -3.74
N ILE A 133 -10.67 3.95 -2.60
CA ILE A 133 -9.89 3.88 -1.36
C ILE A 133 -9.89 2.45 -0.79
N ASP A 134 -11.04 1.80 -0.78
CA ASP A 134 -11.20 0.42 -0.33
C ASP A 134 -10.44 -0.56 -1.24
N ALA A 135 -10.52 -0.38 -2.56
CA ALA A 135 -9.73 -1.16 -3.51
C ALA A 135 -8.21 -0.96 -3.33
N ALA A 136 -7.74 0.27 -3.09
CA ALA A 136 -6.33 0.55 -2.81
C ALA A 136 -5.87 -0.11 -1.51
N SER A 137 -6.68 -0.01 -0.45
CA SER A 137 -6.41 -0.62 0.86
C SER A 137 -6.31 -2.15 0.78
N ARG A 138 -7.20 -2.79 0.03
CA ARG A 138 -7.13 -4.25 -0.22
C ARG A 138 -5.88 -4.69 -0.98
N ARG A 139 -5.43 -3.90 -1.95
CA ARG A 139 -4.18 -4.20 -2.69
C ARG A 139 -2.98 -4.14 -1.75
N ALA A 140 -2.90 -3.10 -0.92
CA ALA A 140 -1.84 -2.95 0.08
C ALA A 140 -1.88 -4.06 1.15
N ALA A 141 -3.07 -4.56 1.50
CA ALA A 141 -3.24 -5.65 2.46
C ALA A 141 -2.98 -7.05 1.89
N ARG A 142 -2.85 -7.21 0.55
CA ARG A 142 -2.63 -8.53 -0.05
C ARG A 142 -1.27 -9.06 0.39
N PRO A 143 -1.21 -10.20 1.12
CA PRO A 143 0.08 -10.78 1.49
C PRO A 143 0.87 -11.06 0.22
N ALA A 144 2.12 -10.62 0.17
CA ALA A 144 3.04 -11.06 -0.87
C ALA A 144 2.93 -12.59 -0.94
N PRO A 145 2.73 -13.19 -2.13
CA PRO A 145 2.68 -14.64 -2.25
C PRO A 145 3.89 -15.20 -1.51
N PRO A 146 3.74 -16.24 -0.66
CA PRO A 146 4.87 -16.82 0.03
C PRO A 146 5.89 -17.12 -1.04
N ALA A 147 7.03 -16.42 -0.97
CA ALA A 147 8.13 -16.63 -1.89
C ALA A 147 8.42 -18.13 -1.79
N LEU A 148 7.98 -18.89 -2.80
CA LEU A 148 8.13 -20.33 -2.83
C LEU A 148 9.62 -20.59 -2.64
N SER A 149 9.97 -21.05 -1.43
CA SER A 149 11.21 -21.70 -1.06
C SER A 149 12.40 -21.40 -1.98
N ALA A 150 12.92 -20.17 -1.97
CA ALA A 150 14.29 -19.93 -2.44
C ALA A 150 15.33 -20.68 -1.57
N GLN A 151 14.89 -21.30 -0.46
CA GLN A 151 15.67 -22.18 0.41
C GLN A 151 15.49 -23.68 0.15
N GLN A 152 14.70 -24.10 -0.84
CA GLN A 152 14.66 -25.51 -1.29
C GLN A 152 15.24 -25.63 -2.70
N ARG A 153 16.47 -25.15 -2.89
CA ARG A 153 17.32 -25.80 -3.88
C ARG A 153 17.72 -27.14 -3.25
N PRO A 154 17.46 -28.30 -3.88
CA PRO A 154 18.16 -29.51 -3.49
C PRO A 154 19.64 -29.16 -3.51
N ARG A 155 20.35 -29.34 -2.40
CA ARG A 155 21.81 -29.40 -2.44
C ARG A 155 22.12 -30.59 -3.34
N THR A 156 22.32 -30.34 -4.63
CA THR A 156 23.00 -31.28 -5.51
C THR A 156 24.42 -31.37 -4.99
N GLN A 157 24.60 -32.29 -4.05
CA GLN A 157 25.91 -32.80 -3.70
C GLN A 157 26.52 -33.29 -5.02
N PRO A 158 27.70 -32.78 -5.44
CA PRO A 158 28.34 -33.26 -6.65
C PRO A 158 28.55 -34.78 -6.50
N PRO A 159 28.34 -35.58 -7.56
CA PRO A 159 28.50 -37.02 -7.47
C PRO A 159 29.94 -37.33 -7.04
N GLN A 160 30.09 -38.02 -5.92
CA GLN A 160 31.38 -38.56 -5.50
C GLN A 160 31.89 -39.48 -6.62
N PRO A 161 33.15 -39.37 -7.06
CA PRO A 161 33.68 -40.25 -8.07
C PRO A 161 33.63 -41.69 -7.53
N SER A 162 32.90 -42.53 -8.24
CA SER A 162 32.77 -43.96 -7.97
C SER A 162 34.16 -44.56 -7.83
N GLN A 163 34.49 -45.02 -6.62
CA GLN A 163 35.69 -45.83 -6.41
C GLN A 163 35.53 -47.09 -7.25
N ARG A 164 36.19 -47.13 -8.42
CA ARG A 164 36.36 -48.35 -9.20
C ARG A 164 37.15 -49.32 -8.35
N GLN A 165 36.45 -50.28 -7.78
CA GLN A 165 37.06 -51.43 -7.14
C GLN A 165 37.90 -52.16 -8.21
N PRO A 166 39.22 -52.32 -8.01
CA PRO A 166 40.05 -53.04 -8.98
C PRO A 166 39.66 -54.52 -8.98
N PRO A 167 39.80 -55.22 -10.12
CA PRO A 167 39.48 -56.64 -10.20
C PRO A 167 40.43 -57.44 -9.31
N ASN A 168 39.88 -58.41 -8.59
CA ASN A 168 40.61 -59.32 -7.70
C ASN A 168 41.61 -60.15 -8.53
N LEU A 169 42.88 -59.75 -8.51
CA LEU A 169 43.99 -60.53 -9.06
C LEU A 169 44.55 -61.40 -7.93
N GLY A 170 44.48 -62.72 -8.12
CA GLY A 170 45.06 -63.69 -7.19
C GLY A 170 46.56 -63.49 -6.95
N PRO A 171 47.14 -64.18 -5.95
CA PRO A 171 48.49 -63.90 -5.46
C PRO A 171 49.58 -64.17 -6.52
N LEU A 172 50.48 -63.20 -6.68
CA LEU A 172 51.71 -63.28 -7.49
C LEU A 172 52.84 -64.00 -6.71
N PRO A 173 53.73 -64.74 -7.39
CA PRO A 173 54.84 -65.43 -6.75
C PRO A 173 55.99 -64.48 -6.35
N SER A 174 56.63 -64.80 -5.23
CA SER A 174 57.73 -64.07 -4.58
C SER A 174 58.94 -63.90 -5.48
N GLN A 175 59.32 -62.65 -5.79
CA GLN A 175 60.60 -62.32 -6.41
C GLN A 175 61.55 -61.69 -5.38
N GLN A 176 62.74 -62.26 -5.30
CA GLN A 176 63.80 -61.93 -4.34
C GLN A 176 64.37 -60.52 -4.55
N GLN A 177 64.63 -59.82 -3.45
CA GLN A 177 65.14 -58.45 -3.41
C GLN A 177 66.69 -58.45 -3.32
N PRO A 178 67.42 -57.73 -4.18
CA PRO A 178 68.88 -57.61 -4.04
C PRO A 178 69.25 -56.58 -2.94
N PRO A 179 70.40 -56.73 -2.26
CA PRO A 179 70.76 -55.93 -1.09
C PRO A 179 71.20 -54.51 -1.46
N ARG A 180 70.84 -53.52 -0.62
CA ARG A 180 71.26 -52.12 -0.76
C ARG A 180 72.59 -51.86 -0.03
N PRO A 181 73.49 -51.02 -0.57
CA PRO A 181 74.77 -50.68 0.06
C PRO A 181 74.62 -49.72 1.26
N GLY A 182 75.54 -49.84 2.22
CA GLY A 182 75.51 -49.22 3.55
C GLY A 182 75.82 -47.71 3.62
N PRO A 183 75.67 -47.09 4.80
CA PRO A 183 75.64 -45.63 4.96
C PRO A 183 77.03 -44.99 5.09
N LEU A 184 77.16 -43.77 4.56
CA LEU A 184 78.32 -42.87 4.74
C LEU A 184 78.22 -42.09 6.07
N PRO A 185 79.34 -41.77 6.74
CA PRO A 185 79.35 -41.16 8.07
C PRO A 185 79.16 -39.62 8.07
N PRO A 186 78.78 -39.04 9.23
CA PRO A 186 78.36 -37.64 9.36
C PRO A 186 79.55 -36.66 9.42
N ARG A 187 79.30 -35.40 9.00
CA ARG A 187 80.22 -34.27 9.18
C ARG A 187 79.86 -33.49 10.44
N SER A 188 80.89 -33.13 11.20
CA SER A 188 80.89 -32.32 12.42
C SER A 188 80.49 -30.87 12.20
#